data_AF-A0A9D2W1E7-F1
#
_entry.id   AF-A0A9D2W1E7-F1
#
_cell.length_a   1.000
_cell.length_b   1.000
_cell.length_c   1.000
_cell.angle_alpha   90.00
_cell.angle_beta   90.00
_cell.angle_gamma   90.00
#
_symmetry.space_group_name_H-M   'P 1'
#
loop_
_entity.id
_entity.type
_entity.pdbx_description
1 polymer ?
#
loop_
_entity_poly.entity_id
_entity_poly.type
_entity_poly.pdbx_seq_one_letter_code
_entity_poly.pdbx_strand_id
1 'polypeptide(L)' 'ASSLPNGILCLKGGDLADELAPFPRAKIYDISAFFCEEFFETKRVVYLPIS' A
#
# COMPACT_ATOMS: atom_id res chain seq x y z
N ALA A 1 19.13 0.41 12.14
CA ALA A 1 17.74 0.79 11.87
C ALA A 1 17.64 1.18 10.41
N SER A 2 16.94 0.40 9.59
CA SER A 2 16.72 0.71 8.18
C SER A 2 15.60 1.74 8.06
N SER A 3 15.93 2.98 7.69
CA SER A 3 14.95 4.03 7.40
C SER A 3 14.26 3.75 6.07
N LEU A 4 12.93 3.77 6.05
CA LEU A 4 12.17 3.75 4.80
C LEU A 4 12.50 5.05 4.02
N PRO A 5 12.82 4.98 2.72
CA PRO A 5 13.04 6.19 1.91
C PRO A 5 11.81 7.12 1.94
N ASN A 6 12.02 8.41 1.67
CA ASN A 6 10.91 9.34 1.57
C ASN A 6 9.91 8.87 0.50
N GLY A 7 8.62 9.08 0.77
CA GLY A 7 7.57 8.58 -0.09
C GLY A 7 6.17 8.92 0.43
N ILE A 8 5.17 8.56 -0.36
CA ILE A 8 3.76 8.69 -0.01
C ILE A 8 3.28 7.35 0.53
N LEU A 9 2.60 7.38 1.67
CA LEU A 9 1.86 6.24 2.22
C LEU A 9 0.37 6.56 2.15
N CYS A 10 -0.42 5.68 1.54
CA CYS A 10 -1.86 5.85 1.47
C CYS A 10 -2.61 4.54 1.73
N LEU A 11 -3.78 4.64 2.36
CA LEU A 11 -4.71 3.53 2.51
C LEU A 11 -5.61 3.50 1.27
N LYS A 12 -5.61 2.38 0.57
CA LYS A 12 -6.41 2.13 -0.63
C LYS A 12 -7.20 0.85 -0.47
N GLY A 13 -8.22 0.66 -1.30
CA GLY A 13 -9.02 -0.56 -1.32
C GLY A 13 -9.48 -0.89 -2.74
N GLY A 14 -9.98 -2.11 -2.91
CA GLY A 14 -10.36 -2.63 -4.23
C GLY A 14 -9.17 -3.20 -5.01
N ASP A 15 -9.36 -3.38 -6.32
CA ASP A 15 -8.30 -3.78 -7.25
C ASP A 15 -7.49 -2.55 -7.66
N LEU A 16 -6.18 -2.64 -7.50
CA LEU A 16 -5.23 -1.53 -7.74
C LEU A 16 -4.31 -1.80 -8.93
N ALA A 17 -4.51 -2.89 -9.68
CA ALA A 17 -3.63 -3.28 -10.78
C ALA A 17 -3.45 -2.16 -11.82
N ASP A 18 -4.54 -1.62 -12.34
CA ASP A 18 -4.50 -0.54 -13.33
C ASP A 18 -4.01 0.79 -12.73
N GLU A 19 -4.41 1.10 -11.49
CA GLU A 19 -3.99 2.32 -10.79
C GLU A 19 -2.48 2.34 -10.52
N LEU A 20 -1.88 1.18 -10.22
CA LEU A 20 -0.46 1.04 -9.88
C LEU A 20 0.42 0.64 -11.07
N ALA A 21 -0.15 0.29 -12.22
CA ALA A 21 0.58 0.02 -13.46
C ALA A 21 1.65 1.10 -13.80
N PRO A 22 1.38 2.43 -13.69
CA PRO A 22 2.40 3.45 -13.94
C PRO A 22 3.43 3.62 -12.80
N PHE A 23 3.26 2.94 -11.67
CA PHE A 23 4.11 3.07 -10.48
C PHE A 23 4.84 1.75 -10.16
N PRO A 24 5.85 1.35 -10.95
CA PRO A 24 6.51 0.04 -10.82
C PRO A 24 7.30 -0.14 -9.51
N ARG A 25 7.55 0.95 -8.78
CA ARG A 25 8.21 0.93 -7.47
C ARG A 25 7.22 0.91 -6.29
N ALA A 26 5.92 0.96 -6.57
CA ALA A 26 4.89 0.88 -5.55
C ALA A 26 5.02 -0.44 -4.78
N LYS A 27 4.85 -0.36 -3.46
CA LYS A 27 4.74 -1.55 -2.60
C LYS A 27 3.36 -1.59 -1.99
N ILE A 28 2.77 -2.77 -1.98
CA ILE A 28 1.44 -3.01 -1.44
C ILE A 28 1.59 -3.88 -0.21
N TYR A 29 0.91 -3.50 0.87
CA TYR A 29 0.89 -4.23 2.13
C TYR A 29 -0.56 -4.48 2.53
N ASP A 30 -0.94 -5.74 2.68
CA ASP A 30 -2.27 -6.10 3.18
C ASP A 30 -2.35 -5.74 4.67
N ILE A 31 -3.26 -4.82 5.01
CA ILE A 31 -3.39 -4.33 6.39
C ILE A 31 -4.23 -5.28 7.26
N SER A 32 -4.92 -6.24 6.63
CA SER A 32 -5.65 -7.32 7.29
C SER A 32 -4.75 -8.22 8.15
N ALA A 33 -3.43 -8.21 7.91
CA ALA A 33 -2.47 -8.86 8.80
C ALA A 33 -2.37 -8.20 10.20
N PHE A 34 -2.87 -6.97 10.35
CA PHE A 34 -2.84 -6.19 11.60
C PHE A 34 -4.22 -5.93 12.20
N PHE A 35 -5.27 -5.90 11.37
CA PHE A 35 -6.64 -5.64 11.79
C PHE A 35 -7.59 -6.71 11.25
N CYS A 36 -8.35 -7.35 12.15
CA CYS A 36 -9.25 -8.45 11.80
C CYS A 36 -10.68 -8.02 11.41
N GLU A 37 -10.96 -6.72 11.33
CA GLU A 37 -12.30 -6.23 10.98
C GLU A 37 -12.56 -6.40 9.48
N GLU A 38 -13.78 -6.79 9.10
CA GLU A 38 -14.18 -6.99 7.69
C GLU A 38 -13.88 -5.79 6.80
N PHE A 39 -13.96 -4.57 7.35
CA PHE A 39 -13.61 -3.34 6.65
C PHE A 39 -12.19 -3.38 6.06
N PHE A 40 -11.24 -4.02 6.73
CA PHE A 40 -9.81 -4.07 6.39
C PHE A 40 -9.42 -5.24 5.48
N GLU A 41 -10.27 -6.24 5.28
CA GLU A 41 -9.97 -7.39 4.42
C GLU A 41 -9.59 -6.98 2.98
N THR A 42 -10.19 -5.89 2.50
CA THR A 42 -9.93 -5.35 1.15
C THR A 42 -9.01 -4.14 1.14
N LYS A 43 -8.51 -3.72 2.31
CA LYS A 43 -7.70 -2.50 2.45
C LYS A 43 -6.22 -2.82 2.44
N ARG A 44 -5.48 -1.96 1.77
CA ARG A 44 -4.05 -2.10 1.56
C ARG A 44 -3.36 -0.78 1.80
N VAL A 45 -2.20 -0.82 2.45
CA VAL A 45 -1.29 0.32 2.48
C VAL A 45 -0.46 0.27 1.21
N VAL A 46 -0.51 1.33 0.43
CA VAL A 46 0.36 1.53 -0.72
C VAL A 46 1.47 2.50 -0.33
N TYR A 47 2.71 2.10 -0.56
CA TYR A 47 3.89 2.93 -0.43
C TYR A 47 4.45 3.28 -1.80
N LEU A 48 4.55 4.58 -2.08
CA LEU A 48 5.13 5.14 -3.30
C LEU A 48 6.44 5.87 -2.94
N PRO A 49 7.61 5.31 -3.29
CA PRO A 49 8.89 5.98 -3.04
C PRO A 49 8.99 7.26 -3.87
N ILE A 50 9.39 8.37 -3.24
CA ILE A 50 9.81 9.59 -3.92
C ILE A 50 11.34 9.50 -4.02
N SER A 51 11.82 9.08 -5.18
CA SER A 51 13.24 8.92 -5.49
C SER A 51 13.55 9.50 -6.86
#